data_AF-A0A176QEB1-F1
#
_entry.id   AF-A0A176QEB1-F1
#
_cell.length_a   1.000
_cell.length_b   1.000
_cell.length_c   1.000
_cell.angle_alpha   90.00
_cell.angle_beta   90.00
_cell.angle_gamma   90.00
#
_symmetry.space_group_name_H-M   'P 1'
#
loop_
_entity.id
_entity.type
_entity.pdbx_description
1 polymer ?
#
loop_
_entity_poly.entity_id
_entity_poly.type
_entity_poly.pdbx_seq_one_letter_code
_entity_poly.pdbx_strand_id
1 'polypeptide(L)'
;MTPRQSEIITMIVAGQDNKAIARSCSLSSNSVKAHIRAAYRTMGVCSRTQAVLWGVDHGLRSSSQPRFTVFRDDEAPATSEGMGGGGSAGGGGG
;
A
#
# COMPACT_ATOMS: atom_id res chain seq x y z
N MET A 1 -21.70 2.67 4.66
CA MET A 1 -20.39 2.02 4.44
C MET A 1 -20.54 0.53 4.74
N THR A 2 -19.85 -0.37 4.02
CA THR A 2 -19.96 -1.82 4.26
C THR A 2 -19.04 -2.28 5.41
N PRO A 3 -19.30 -3.43 6.07
CA PRO A 3 -18.44 -3.95 7.14
C PRO A 3 -16.97 -4.11 6.70
N ARG A 4 -16.77 -4.54 5.45
CA ARG A 4 -15.44 -4.69 4.86
C ARG A 4 -14.72 -3.37 4.66
N GLN A 5 -15.45 -2.32 4.27
CA GLN A 5 -14.89 -0.98 4.12
C GLN A 5 -14.48 -0.41 5.48
N SER A 6 -15.29 -0.57 6.53
CA SER A 6 -14.90 -0.17 7.90
C SER A 6 -13.64 -0.86 8.36
N GLU A 7 -13.52 -2.17 8.16
CA GLU A 7 -12.34 -2.94 8.56
C GLU A 7 -11.07 -2.39 7.89
N ILE A 8 -11.15 -2.10 6.58
CA ILE A 8 -10.05 -1.49 5.82
C ILE A 8 -9.71 -0.08 6.34
N ILE A 9 -10.71 0.75 6.62
CA ILE A 9 -10.47 2.10 7.16
C ILE A 9 -9.83 2.04 8.55
N THR A 10 -10.24 1.14 9.42
CA THR A 10 -9.63 0.95 10.74
C THR A 10 -8.14 0.62 10.63
N MET A 11 -7.76 -0.25 9.70
CA MET A 11 -6.34 -0.57 9.44
C MET A 11 -5.57 0.62 8.86
N ILE A 12 -6.21 1.45 8.02
CA ILE A 12 -5.62 2.70 7.53
C ILE A 12 -5.36 3.68 8.66
N VAL A 13 -6.32 3.84 9.58
CA VAL A 13 -6.18 4.67 10.79
C VAL A 13 -5.07 4.12 11.69
N ALA A 14 -4.90 2.80 11.76
CA ALA A 14 -3.80 2.14 12.44
C ALA A 14 -2.43 2.27 11.71
N GLY A 15 -2.37 2.98 10.58
CA GLY A 15 -1.13 3.23 9.85
C GLY A 15 -0.67 2.10 8.92
N GLN A 16 -1.48 1.06 8.70
CA GLN A 16 -1.09 -0.06 7.83
C GLN A 16 -1.09 0.30 6.35
N ASP A 17 -0.07 -0.10 5.61
CA ASP A 17 0.01 0.11 4.18
C ASP A 17 -0.95 -0.81 3.40
N ASN A 18 -1.15 -0.53 2.11
CA ASN A 18 -2.08 -1.28 1.28
C ASN A 18 -1.68 -2.76 1.12
N LYS A 19 -0.37 -3.09 1.17
CA LYS A 19 0.09 -4.49 1.09
C LYS A 19 -0.20 -5.23 2.41
N ALA A 20 0.01 -4.61 3.58
CA ALA A 20 -0.38 -5.22 4.85
C ALA A 20 -1.90 -5.45 4.93
N ILE A 21 -2.70 -4.45 4.55
CA ILE A 21 -4.18 -4.57 4.51
C ILE A 21 -4.61 -5.70 3.59
N ALA A 22 -4.00 -5.81 2.40
CA ALA A 22 -4.27 -6.89 1.46
C ALA A 22 -4.03 -8.27 2.07
N ARG A 23 -2.92 -8.44 2.80
CA ARG A 23 -2.61 -9.69 3.52
C ARG A 23 -3.59 -9.97 4.65
N SER A 24 -3.90 -8.97 5.48
CA SER A 24 -4.83 -9.11 6.61
C SER A 24 -6.25 -9.43 6.16
N CYS A 25 -6.69 -8.89 5.03
CA CYS A 25 -8.01 -9.18 4.46
C CYS A 25 -8.02 -10.37 3.48
N SER A 26 -6.89 -11.01 3.17
CA SER A 26 -6.80 -12.01 2.08
C SER A 26 -7.36 -11.48 0.74
N LEU A 27 -7.02 -10.23 0.39
CA LEU A 27 -7.45 -9.55 -0.84
C LEU A 27 -6.27 -9.21 -1.73
N SER A 28 -6.54 -8.98 -3.02
CA SER A 28 -5.54 -8.37 -3.91
C SER A 28 -5.37 -6.88 -3.59
N SER A 29 -4.19 -6.33 -3.86
CA SER A 29 -3.91 -4.89 -3.72
C SER A 29 -4.86 -4.02 -4.56
N ASN A 30 -5.31 -4.53 -5.71
CA ASN A 30 -6.27 -3.84 -6.56
C ASN A 30 -7.68 -3.80 -5.93
N SER A 31 -8.12 -4.93 -5.34
CA SER A 31 -9.38 -5.01 -4.60
C SER A 31 -9.36 -4.07 -3.39
N VAL A 32 -8.25 -4.02 -2.64
CA VAL A 32 -8.08 -3.07 -1.52
C VAL A 32 -8.25 -1.64 -2.00
N LYS A 33 -7.59 -1.21 -3.08
CA LYS A 33 -7.75 0.14 -3.65
C LYS A 33 -9.20 0.43 -4.05
N ALA A 34 -9.91 -0.54 -4.62
CA ALA A 34 -11.32 -0.39 -4.98
C ALA A 34 -12.19 -0.16 -3.73
N HIS A 35 -11.99 -0.94 -2.67
CA HIS A 35 -12.70 -0.76 -1.40
C HIS A 35 -12.37 0.59 -0.73
N ILE A 36 -11.11 1.01 -0.74
CA ILE A 36 -10.68 2.31 -0.22
C ILE A 36 -11.40 3.44 -0.96
N ARG A 37 -11.43 3.43 -2.30
CA ARG A 37 -12.12 4.45 -3.10
C ARG A 37 -13.62 4.50 -2.79
N ALA A 38 -14.27 3.35 -2.67
CA ALA A 38 -15.68 3.28 -2.32
C ALA A 38 -15.95 3.82 -0.89
N ALA A 39 -15.09 3.48 0.07
CA ALA A 39 -15.14 4.02 1.42
C ALA A 39 -14.95 5.55 1.42
N TYR A 40 -13.98 6.05 0.67
CA TYR A 40 -13.69 7.49 0.55
C TYR A 40 -14.88 8.27 0.02
N ARG A 41 -15.52 7.76 -1.04
CA ARG A 41 -16.75 8.35 -1.58
C ARG A 41 -17.90 8.34 -0.58
N THR A 42 -17.98 7.32 0.27
CA THR A 42 -19.02 7.21 1.30
C THR A 42 -18.78 8.19 2.46
N MET A 43 -17.52 8.41 2.84
CA MET A 43 -17.12 9.33 3.92
C MET A 43 -17.00 10.80 3.45
N GLY A 44 -16.98 11.04 2.14
CA GLY A 44 -16.75 12.38 1.58
C GLY A 44 -15.29 12.85 1.68
N VAL A 45 -14.34 11.92 1.79
CA VAL A 45 -12.90 12.22 1.89
C VAL A 45 -12.19 11.93 0.57
N CYS A 46 -11.09 12.65 0.31
CA CYS A 46 -10.33 12.53 -0.94
C CYS A 46 -8.91 11.97 -0.72
N SER A 47 -8.40 11.99 0.51
CA SER A 47 -7.04 11.56 0.82
C SER A 47 -6.96 10.60 2.00
N ARG A 48 -5.84 9.88 2.06
CA ARG A 48 -5.53 8.97 3.18
C ARG A 48 -5.50 9.71 4.51
N THR A 49 -4.87 10.89 4.55
CA THR A 49 -4.85 11.72 5.76
C THR A 49 -6.26 12.14 6.18
N GLN A 50 -7.11 12.56 5.23
CA GLN A 50 -8.51 12.90 5.52
C GLN A 50 -9.29 11.68 6.02
N ALA A 51 -9.07 10.49 5.47
CA ALA A 51 -9.69 9.26 5.95
C ALA A 51 -9.24 8.88 7.36
N VAL A 52 -7.96 9.08 7.68
CA VAL A 52 -7.43 8.89 9.04
C VAL A 52 -8.08 9.86 10.02
N LEU A 53 -8.14 11.15 9.67
CA LEU A 53 -8.80 12.18 10.49
C LEU A 53 -10.28 11.87 10.71
N TRP A 54 -11.00 11.51 9.63
CA TRP A 54 -12.39 11.08 9.70
C TRP A 54 -12.57 9.90 10.64
N GLY A 55 -11.72 8.88 10.54
CA GLY A 55 -11.78 7.71 11.41
C GLY A 55 -11.51 8.03 12.88
N VAL A 56 -10.54 8.89 13.17
CA VAL A 56 -10.25 9.33 14.54
C VAL A 56 -11.42 10.11 15.14
N ASP A 57 -12.03 11.00 14.35
CA ASP A 57 -13.20 11.80 14.73
C ASP A 57 -14.44 10.91 15.01
N HIS A 58 -14.60 9.83 14.22
CA HIS A 58 -15.70 8.88 14.36
C HIS A 58 -15.39 7.73 15.36
N GLY A 59 -14.32 7.84 16.15
CA GLY A 59 -13.98 6.86 17.18
C GLY A 59 -13.41 5.53 16.67
N LEU A 60 -13.00 5.45 15.41
CA LEU A 60 -12.26 4.32 14.84
C LEU A 60 -10.81 4.34 15.37
N ARG A 61 -10.63 4.19 16.67
CA ARG A 61 -9.31 4.01 17.28
C ARG A 61 -9.00 2.52 17.31
N SER A 62 -8.02 2.11 16.49
CA SER A 62 -7.35 0.83 16.72
C SER A 62 -6.77 0.88 18.13
N SER A 63 -7.23 0.00 19.02
CA SER A 63 -6.70 -0.15 20.37
C SER A 63 -5.24 -0.60 20.40
N SER A 64 -4.69 -1.00 19.25
CA SER A 64 -3.27 -1.22 19.05
C SER A 64 -2.66 0.00 18.36
N GLN A 65 -1.93 0.79 19.15
CA GLN A 65 -1.30 2.05 18.76
C GLN A 65 -0.34 1.89 17.58
N PRO A 66 -0.37 2.77 16.56
CA PRO A 66 0.80 2.96 15.73
C PRO A 66 1.79 3.82 16.51
N ARG A 67 2.84 3.18 17.05
CA ARG A 67 4.11 3.87 17.29
C ARG A 67 4.51 4.46 15.94
N PHE A 68 4.73 5.77 15.90
CA PHE A 68 5.21 6.49 14.74
C PHE A 68 6.61 5.98 14.35
N THR A 69 6.71 4.84 13.66
CA THR A 69 7.95 4.39 13.02
C THR A 69 8.00 5.04 11.65
N VAL A 70 8.61 6.22 11.66
CA VAL A 70 9.12 6.95 10.51
C VAL A 70 9.88 5.97 9.60
N PHE A 71 9.40 5.84 8.36
CA PHE A 71 10.00 5.15 7.20
C PHE A 71 10.40 3.68 7.37
N ARG A 72 9.52 2.78 6.89
CA ARG A 72 9.98 1.55 6.25
C ARG A 72 9.45 1.53 4.82
N ASP A 73 10.23 2.11 3.92
CA ASP A 73 10.20 1.78 2.49
C ASP A 73 10.53 0.29 2.35
N ASP A 74 9.49 -0.55 2.30
CA ASP A 74 9.65 -1.98 2.05
C ASP A 74 9.15 -2.30 0.63
N GLU A 75 10.13 -2.44 -0.26
CA GLU A 75 10.13 -3.30 -1.44
C GLU A 75 9.51 -2.73 -2.75
N ALA A 76 10.33 -2.04 -3.55
CA ALA A 76 11.09 -2.67 -4.66
C ALA A 76 11.82 -1.61 -5.53
N PRO A 77 13.07 -1.87 -5.96
CA PRO A 77 13.30 -1.84 -7.40
C PRO A 77 13.56 -3.26 -7.89
N ALA A 78 12.54 -3.83 -8.54
CA ALA A 78 12.75 -4.89 -9.50
C ALA A 78 13.54 -4.29 -10.66
N THR A 79 14.82 -4.62 -10.74
CA THR A 79 15.55 -4.93 -11.99
C THR A 79 16.96 -5.37 -11.60
N SER A 80 17.12 -6.67 -11.39
CA SER A 80 18.41 -7.33 -11.54
C SER A 80 18.78 -7.36 -13.02
N GLU A 81 19.21 -6.23 -13.58
CA GLU A 81 19.94 -6.19 -14.85
C GLU A 81 21.43 -6.16 -14.53
N GLY A 82 22.07 -7.33 -14.57
CA GLY A 82 23.48 -7.46 -14.25
C GLY A 82 23.95 -8.91 -14.33
N MET A 83 24.21 -9.38 -15.54
CA MET A 83 25.14 -10.44 -15.97
C MET A 83 24.84 -10.60 -17.49
N GLY A 84 25.70 -10.36 -18.46
CA GLY A 84 27.15 -10.31 -18.50
C GLY A 84 27.61 -11.02 -19.78
N GLY A 85 28.52 -10.41 -20.54
CA GLY A 85 29.22 -11.02 -21.67
C GLY A 85 28.55 -10.74 -23.01
N GLY A 86 29.18 -10.08 -23.98
CA GLY A 86 30.60 -9.85 -24.21
C GLY A 86 30.75 -9.86 -25.72
N GLY A 87 31.06 -8.71 -26.30
CA GLY A 87 31.25 -8.61 -27.75
C GLY A 87 32.39 -9.50 -28.20
N SER A 88 32.14 -10.29 -29.24
CA SER A 88 33.21 -10.78 -30.11
C SER A 88 33.20 -9.94 -31.37
N ALA A 89 34.25 -9.12 -31.49
CA ALA A 89 34.59 -8.36 -32.67
C ALA A 89 34.82 -9.29 -33.87
N GLY A 90 34.40 -8.82 -35.04
CA GLY A 90 34.83 -9.38 -36.31
C GLY A 90 36.23 -8.90 -36.72
N GLY A 91 36.79 -9.60 -37.71
CA GLY A 91 37.54 -8.98 -38.80
C GLY A 91 39.06 -9.04 -38.76
N GLY A 92 39.63 -9.49 -39.89
CA GLY A 92 41.02 -9.28 -40.31
C GLY A 92 41.91 -10.48 -40.02
N GLY A 93 42.48 -11.21 -40.98
CA GLY A 93 43.07 -10.74 -42.24
C GLY A 93 44.56 -11.05 -42.17
N GLY A 94 45.02 -11.97 -43.01
CA GLY A 94 46.41 -12.43 -43.09
C GLY A 94 46.51 -13.67 -43.95
#